data_AF-A0A920TS40-F1
#
_entry.id   AF-A0A920TS40-F1
#
_cell.length_a   1.000
_cell.length_b   1.000
_cell.length_c   1.000
_cell.angle_alpha   90.00
_cell.angle_beta   90.00
_cell.angle_gamma   90.00
#
_symmetry.space_group_name_H-M   'P 1'
#
loop_
_entity.id
_entity.type
_entity.pdbx_description
1 polymer ?
#
loop_
_entity_poly.entity_id
_entity_poly.type
_entity_poly.pdbx_seq_one_letter_code
_entity_poly.pdbx_strand_id
1 'polypeptide(L)'
;MELVPRITRAQSMDALSSQATVAGYKAVLLAANHLPKFLPMFTTAAGTIRPAKALILGAGVAGLQAIATARRLGAVVEAFDVRPAVKEQVESLGASFLESEEEVTAEGEGGYAKELTEDQHHKELELIGDALADTDIVITTAQIPGREAPVLITEDMVKTMKYGSVIVDLASESGGNCELSKAGETVLAHGVQILGPSNLPTSIPVHSSQMYSKNIVTLISEFLGDDGELQLDFENDVVGPSTVTHGGEVRNERVQSAMQSNSL
;
A
#
# COMPACT_ATOMS: atom_id res chain seq x y z
N MET A 1 3.69 16.01 -8.48
CA MET A 1 4.61 15.00 -7.90
C MET A 1 4.16 13.57 -8.23
N GLU A 2 2.85 13.36 -8.28
CA GLU A 2 2.17 12.11 -8.61
C GLU A 2 2.42 11.55 -10.01
N LEU A 3 2.83 12.41 -10.97
CA LEU A 3 3.17 12.01 -12.34
C LEU A 3 4.66 11.78 -12.59
N VAL A 4 5.49 11.81 -11.54
CA VAL A 4 6.90 11.43 -11.66
C VAL A 4 6.97 9.98 -12.18
N PRO A 5 7.70 9.71 -13.27
CA PRO A 5 7.75 8.39 -13.87
C PRO A 5 8.51 7.41 -12.96
N ARG A 6 8.03 6.17 -12.90
CA ARG A 6 8.65 5.10 -12.09
C ARG A 6 9.79 4.42 -12.85
N ILE A 7 10.87 5.17 -13.07
CA ILE A 7 12.13 4.69 -13.66
C ILE A 7 13.26 4.74 -12.62
N THR A 8 14.29 3.93 -12.80
CA THR A 8 15.38 3.77 -11.82
C THR A 8 15.99 5.11 -11.37
N ARG A 9 16.25 6.03 -12.30
CA ARG A 9 16.85 7.34 -11.97
C ARG A 9 15.91 8.30 -11.23
N ALA A 10 14.61 8.09 -11.31
CA ALA A 10 13.58 8.94 -10.71
C ALA A 10 13.11 8.45 -9.33
N GLN A 11 13.64 7.34 -8.82
CA GLN A 11 13.22 6.78 -7.52
C GLN A 11 13.42 7.76 -6.35
N SER A 12 14.47 8.59 -6.39
CA SER A 12 14.78 9.58 -5.36
C SER A 12 13.81 10.78 -5.31
N MET A 13 13.06 11.01 -6.39
CA MET A 13 12.05 12.07 -6.52
C MET A 13 10.61 11.53 -6.43
N ASP A 14 10.42 10.22 -6.29
CA ASP A 14 9.11 9.61 -6.12
C ASP A 14 8.54 9.90 -4.72
N ALA A 15 7.67 10.90 -4.66
CA ALA A 15 6.95 11.26 -3.46
C ALA A 15 5.93 10.19 -3.02
N LEU A 16 5.29 9.49 -3.96
CA LEU A 16 4.27 8.48 -3.64
C LEU A 16 4.90 7.31 -2.88
N SER A 17 6.04 6.82 -3.34
CA SER A 17 6.81 5.78 -2.65
C SER A 17 7.27 6.23 -1.26
N SER A 18 7.74 7.48 -1.16
CA SER A 18 8.19 8.05 0.12
C SER A 18 7.03 8.14 1.14
N GLN A 19 5.86 8.61 0.72
CA GLN A 19 4.69 8.71 1.60
C GLN A 19 4.07 7.32 1.90
N ALA A 20 4.08 6.40 0.94
CA ALA A 20 3.63 5.01 1.12
C ALA A 20 4.45 4.29 2.19
N THR A 21 5.76 4.54 2.25
CA THR A 21 6.64 4.04 3.33
C THR A 21 6.12 4.51 4.69
N VAL A 22 5.81 5.79 4.85
CA VAL A 22 5.24 6.31 6.11
C VAL A 22 3.91 5.65 6.44
N ALA A 23 3.02 5.52 5.44
CA ALA A 23 1.71 4.92 5.61
C ALA A 23 1.81 3.47 6.10
N GLY A 24 2.64 2.63 5.46
CA GLY A 24 2.86 1.25 5.86
C GLY A 24 3.40 1.09 7.28
N TYR A 25 4.37 1.92 7.66
CA TYR A 25 4.88 1.96 9.03
C TYR A 25 3.79 2.33 10.03
N LYS A 26 3.06 3.42 9.75
CA LYS A 26 2.04 3.94 10.65
C LYS A 26 0.85 3.01 10.79
N ALA A 27 0.46 2.31 9.71
CA ALA A 27 -0.63 1.35 9.70
C ALA A 27 -0.42 0.24 10.75
N VAL A 28 0.79 -0.31 10.82
CA VAL A 28 1.14 -1.33 11.81
C VAL A 28 1.10 -0.79 13.23
N LEU A 29 1.62 0.43 13.47
CA LEU A 29 1.55 1.05 14.80
C LEU A 29 0.10 1.29 15.23
N LEU A 30 -0.74 1.73 14.29
CA LEU A 30 -2.15 1.96 14.52
C LEU A 30 -2.86 0.64 14.86
N ALA A 31 -2.59 -0.43 14.10
CA ALA A 31 -3.11 -1.77 14.39
C ALA A 31 -2.67 -2.27 15.76
N ALA A 32 -1.37 -2.14 16.09
CA ALA A 32 -0.83 -2.57 17.38
C ALA A 32 -1.44 -1.79 18.56
N ASN A 33 -1.80 -0.52 18.38
CA ASN A 33 -2.46 0.28 19.41
C ASN A 33 -3.92 -0.17 19.67
N HIS A 34 -4.58 -0.75 18.68
CA HIS A 34 -5.98 -1.20 18.79
C HIS A 34 -6.11 -2.69 19.11
N LEU A 35 -5.05 -3.49 18.88
CA LEU A 35 -5.04 -4.92 19.14
C LEU A 35 -4.95 -5.21 20.65
N PRO A 36 -5.87 -5.99 21.25
CA PRO A 36 -5.83 -6.36 22.66
C PRO A 36 -4.87 -7.54 22.93
N LYS A 37 -3.75 -7.62 22.19
CA LYS A 37 -2.80 -8.73 22.23
C LYS A 37 -1.37 -8.22 22.00
N PHE A 38 -0.40 -8.86 22.62
CA PHE A 38 1.01 -8.60 22.33
C PHE A 38 1.38 -9.10 20.92
N LEU A 39 2.13 -8.29 20.18
CA LEU A 39 2.71 -8.70 18.89
C LEU A 39 3.82 -9.75 19.04
N PRO A 40 4.83 -9.57 19.92
CA PRO A 40 5.91 -10.52 20.05
C PRO A 40 5.53 -11.73 20.92
N MET A 41 6.32 -12.79 20.78
CA MET A 41 6.32 -13.89 21.73
C MET A 41 7.00 -13.44 23.04
N PHE A 42 6.38 -13.75 24.18
CA PHE A 42 7.00 -13.57 25.49
C PHE A 42 7.05 -14.89 26.26
N THR A 43 8.18 -15.17 26.89
CA THR A 43 8.25 -16.17 27.95
C THR A 43 8.28 -15.43 29.28
N THR A 44 7.24 -15.61 30.08
CA THR A 44 7.04 -14.88 31.34
C THR A 44 6.86 -15.85 32.51
N ALA A 45 6.77 -15.33 33.73
CA ALA A 45 6.43 -16.13 34.91
C ALA A 45 5.05 -16.81 34.79
N ALA A 46 4.12 -16.25 34.01
CA ALA A 46 2.80 -16.81 33.77
C ALA A 46 2.77 -17.82 32.60
N GLY A 47 3.91 -18.15 32.01
CA GLY A 47 4.05 -19.03 30.85
C GLY A 47 4.36 -18.27 29.56
N THR A 48 4.24 -18.98 28.44
CA THR A 48 4.53 -18.46 27.10
C THR A 48 3.28 -17.82 26.48
N ILE A 49 3.40 -16.55 26.11
CA ILE A 49 2.41 -15.81 25.33
C ILE A 49 2.80 -15.95 23.86
N ARG A 50 1.88 -16.45 23.04
CA ARG A 50 2.09 -16.61 21.59
C ARG A 50 2.06 -15.24 20.90
N PRO A 51 2.86 -15.05 19.83
CA PRO A 51 2.87 -13.81 19.06
C PRO A 51 1.53 -13.57 18.36
N ALA A 52 1.30 -12.32 17.96
CA ALA A 52 0.24 -11.98 17.03
C ALA A 52 0.59 -12.45 15.61
N LYS A 53 -0.44 -12.80 14.84
CA LYS A 53 -0.37 -13.08 13.41
C LYS A 53 -0.87 -11.88 12.62
N ALA A 54 -0.07 -11.41 11.68
CA ALA A 54 -0.41 -10.31 10.78
C ALA A 54 -0.44 -10.78 9.33
N LEU A 55 -1.50 -10.43 8.60
CA LEU A 55 -1.64 -10.66 7.17
C LEU A 55 -1.54 -9.32 6.44
N ILE A 56 -0.66 -9.22 5.45
CA ILE A 56 -0.47 -8.01 4.63
C ILE A 56 -0.95 -8.30 3.22
N LEU A 57 -2.02 -7.63 2.80
CA LEU A 57 -2.61 -7.78 1.46
C LEU A 57 -2.10 -6.66 0.55
N GLY A 58 -1.21 -7.03 -0.37
CA GLY A 58 -0.41 -6.13 -1.19
C GLY A 58 1.00 -5.97 -0.65
N ALA A 59 2.01 -6.22 -1.49
CA ALA A 59 3.43 -6.06 -1.23
C ALA A 59 4.03 -4.98 -2.15
N GLY A 60 3.31 -3.87 -2.30
CA GLY A 60 3.89 -2.60 -2.77
C GLY A 60 4.76 -1.93 -1.69
N VAL A 61 5.15 -0.68 -1.90
CA VAL A 61 6.03 0.04 -0.95
C VAL A 61 5.42 0.12 0.46
N ALA A 62 4.13 0.44 0.58
CA ALA A 62 3.44 0.46 1.87
C ALA A 62 3.38 -0.94 2.51
N GLY A 63 3.03 -1.97 1.73
CA GLY A 63 2.98 -3.36 2.17
C GLY A 63 4.31 -3.88 2.69
N LEU A 64 5.39 -3.72 1.92
CA LEU A 64 6.74 -4.12 2.34
C LEU A 64 7.18 -3.40 3.61
N GLN A 65 6.87 -2.11 3.74
CA GLN A 65 7.16 -1.37 4.95
C GLN A 65 6.31 -1.83 6.15
N ALA A 66 5.06 -2.21 5.92
CA ALA A 66 4.20 -2.82 6.94
C ALA A 66 4.77 -4.17 7.39
N ILE A 67 5.16 -5.04 6.45
CA ILE A 67 5.83 -6.32 6.74
C ILE A 67 7.05 -6.10 7.63
N ALA A 68 7.98 -5.24 7.20
CA ALA A 68 9.19 -4.94 7.95
C ALA A 68 8.90 -4.43 9.37
N THR A 69 7.86 -3.58 9.52
CA THR A 69 7.47 -3.01 10.81
C THR A 69 6.84 -4.05 11.72
N ALA A 70 5.90 -4.86 11.22
CA ALA A 70 5.24 -5.91 11.99
C ALA A 70 6.24 -6.99 12.45
N ARG A 71 7.18 -7.37 11.58
CA ARG A 71 8.30 -8.27 11.92
C ARG A 71 9.19 -7.69 13.01
N ARG A 72 9.54 -6.41 12.94
CA ARG A 72 10.33 -5.72 13.99
C ARG A 72 9.61 -5.68 15.34
N LEU A 73 8.27 -5.63 15.35
CA LEU A 73 7.46 -5.75 16.56
C LEU A 73 7.26 -7.19 17.03
N GLY A 74 7.80 -8.18 16.31
CA GLY A 74 7.81 -9.60 16.69
C GLY A 74 6.57 -10.40 16.29
N ALA A 75 5.71 -9.85 15.43
CA ALA A 75 4.58 -10.59 14.87
C ALA A 75 5.06 -11.69 13.91
N VAL A 76 4.27 -12.76 13.82
CA VAL A 76 4.35 -13.69 12.69
C VAL A 76 3.63 -13.01 11.52
N VAL A 77 4.31 -12.86 10.39
CA VAL A 77 3.78 -12.10 9.26
C VAL A 77 3.69 -13.00 8.05
N GLU A 78 2.52 -12.97 7.42
CA GLU A 78 2.25 -13.54 6.13
C GLU A 78 1.80 -12.41 5.19
N ALA A 79 2.11 -12.54 3.91
CA ALA A 79 1.73 -11.52 2.92
C ALA A 79 1.29 -12.15 1.61
N PHE A 80 0.38 -11.49 0.93
CA PHE A 80 -0.14 -11.88 -0.37
C PHE A 80 0.00 -10.72 -1.36
N ASP A 81 0.36 -11.02 -2.60
CA ASP A 81 0.33 -10.08 -3.72
C ASP A 81 0.14 -10.88 -5.02
N VAL A 82 -0.62 -10.34 -5.96
CA VAL A 82 -0.86 -10.98 -7.26
C VAL A 82 0.38 -10.98 -8.17
N ARG A 83 1.43 -10.22 -7.83
CA ARG A 83 2.68 -10.18 -8.60
C ARG A 83 3.67 -11.19 -8.02
N PRO A 84 4.12 -12.19 -8.80
CA PRO A 84 5.08 -13.18 -8.29
C PRO A 84 6.45 -12.57 -7.96
N ALA A 85 6.83 -11.46 -8.62
CA ALA A 85 8.13 -10.80 -8.46
C ALA A 85 8.41 -10.26 -7.05
N VAL A 86 7.38 -10.07 -6.21
CA VAL A 86 7.56 -9.54 -4.84
C VAL A 86 7.75 -10.63 -3.80
N LYS A 87 7.58 -11.91 -4.15
CA LYS A 87 7.74 -13.04 -3.22
C LYS A 87 9.10 -13.04 -2.53
N GLU A 88 10.18 -12.92 -3.30
CA GLU A 88 11.54 -12.88 -2.76
C GLU A 88 11.73 -11.67 -1.82
N GLN A 89 11.10 -10.53 -2.12
CA GLN A 89 11.16 -9.34 -1.26
C GLN A 89 10.45 -9.59 0.08
N VAL A 90 9.27 -10.20 0.06
CA VAL A 90 8.53 -10.60 1.27
C VAL A 90 9.34 -11.56 2.13
N GLU A 91 9.91 -12.60 1.52
CA GLU A 91 10.72 -13.61 2.20
C GLU A 91 12.01 -13.02 2.77
N SER A 92 12.65 -12.08 2.07
CA SER A 92 13.86 -11.38 2.55
C SER A 92 13.61 -10.55 3.82
N LEU A 93 12.37 -10.10 4.04
CA LEU A 93 11.94 -9.42 5.25
C LEU A 93 11.54 -10.40 6.39
N GLY A 94 11.60 -11.70 6.12
CA GLY A 94 11.30 -12.78 7.05
C GLY A 94 9.80 -13.06 7.23
N ALA A 95 8.96 -12.64 6.28
CA ALA A 95 7.56 -13.02 6.22
C ALA A 95 7.35 -14.23 5.30
N SER A 96 6.25 -14.96 5.50
CA SER A 96 5.81 -16.01 4.59
C SER A 96 4.98 -15.40 3.46
N PHE A 97 5.09 -15.93 2.25
CA PHE A 97 4.24 -15.54 1.13
C PHE A 97 3.07 -16.52 1.03
N LEU A 98 1.85 -16.00 1.00
CA LEU A 98 0.63 -16.79 0.88
C LEU A 98 0.47 -17.23 -0.58
N GLU A 99 0.39 -18.54 -0.81
CA GLU A 99 0.32 -19.14 -2.15
C GLU A 99 -0.86 -20.08 -2.27
N SER A 100 -1.43 -20.13 -3.48
CA SER A 100 -2.43 -21.11 -3.89
C SER A 100 -1.77 -22.17 -4.78
N GLU A 101 -2.27 -23.40 -4.77
CA GLU A 101 -1.81 -24.46 -5.70
C GLU A 101 -2.10 -24.11 -7.18
N GLU A 102 -3.08 -23.24 -7.42
CA GLU A 102 -3.41 -22.68 -8.73
C GLU A 102 -2.93 -21.23 -8.82
N GLU A 103 -2.04 -20.91 -9.76
CA GLU A 103 -1.40 -19.59 -9.85
C GLU A 103 -2.42 -18.46 -10.10
N VAL A 104 -2.68 -17.65 -9.08
CA VAL A 104 -3.34 -16.35 -9.20
C VAL A 104 -2.26 -15.31 -9.42
N THR A 105 -1.96 -14.98 -10.68
CA THR A 105 -0.93 -13.99 -11.02
C THR A 105 -1.45 -12.93 -11.99
N ALA A 106 -1.08 -11.67 -11.73
CA ALA A 106 -1.40 -10.54 -12.59
C ALA A 106 -0.35 -9.41 -12.47
N GLU A 107 0.63 -9.42 -13.39
CA GLU A 107 1.61 -8.36 -13.52
C GLU A 107 1.26 -7.41 -14.69
N GLY A 108 1.30 -6.12 -14.42
CA GLY A 108 1.09 -5.02 -15.36
C GLY A 108 2.38 -4.26 -15.66
N GLU A 109 2.26 -3.14 -16.38
CA GLU A 109 3.41 -2.30 -16.73
C GLU A 109 3.92 -1.49 -15.53
N GLY A 110 5.24 -1.23 -15.49
CA GLY A 110 5.86 -0.40 -14.45
C GLY A 110 5.78 -1.00 -13.03
N GLY A 111 5.62 -2.32 -12.92
CA GLY A 111 5.55 -3.04 -11.65
C GLY A 111 4.20 -2.94 -10.94
N TYR A 112 3.14 -2.43 -11.60
CA TYR A 112 1.78 -2.45 -11.05
C TYR A 112 1.08 -3.80 -11.27
N ALA A 113 0.09 -4.11 -10.46
CA ALA A 113 -0.82 -5.23 -10.70
C ALA A 113 -1.80 -4.89 -11.84
N LYS A 114 -2.25 -5.92 -12.57
CA LYS A 114 -3.40 -5.83 -13.49
C LYS A 114 -4.66 -6.37 -12.80
N GLU A 115 -5.81 -6.02 -13.36
CA GLU A 115 -7.11 -6.56 -12.93
C GLU A 115 -7.16 -8.07 -13.20
N LEU A 116 -7.67 -8.83 -12.22
CA LEU A 116 -7.89 -10.27 -12.32
C LEU A 116 -9.19 -10.58 -13.07
N THR A 117 -9.27 -11.76 -13.67
CA THR A 117 -10.57 -12.28 -14.12
C THR A 117 -11.45 -12.61 -12.92
N GLU A 118 -12.77 -12.72 -13.12
CA GLU A 118 -13.72 -13.05 -12.07
C GLU A 118 -13.37 -14.38 -11.37
N ASP A 119 -12.99 -15.41 -12.14
CA ASP A 119 -12.54 -16.70 -11.60
C ASP A 119 -11.26 -16.59 -10.77
N GLN A 120 -10.30 -15.77 -11.21
CA GLN A 120 -9.05 -15.54 -10.47
C GLN A 120 -9.29 -14.76 -9.18
N HIS A 121 -10.19 -13.77 -9.24
CA HIS A 121 -10.57 -12.98 -8.08
C HIS A 121 -11.34 -13.82 -7.04
N HIS A 122 -12.20 -14.74 -7.49
CA HIS A 122 -12.87 -15.65 -6.58
C HIS A 122 -11.88 -16.56 -5.83
N LYS A 123 -10.86 -17.09 -6.53
CA LYS A 123 -9.79 -17.88 -5.89
C LYS A 123 -8.91 -17.05 -4.95
N GLU A 124 -8.63 -15.80 -5.32
CA GLU A 124 -7.95 -14.83 -4.45
C GLU A 124 -8.72 -14.65 -3.14
N LEU A 125 -10.04 -14.47 -3.22
CA LEU A 125 -10.92 -14.35 -2.06
C LEU A 125 -10.93 -15.63 -1.22
N GLU A 126 -11.01 -16.82 -1.81
CA GLU A 126 -10.95 -18.09 -1.06
C GLU A 126 -9.62 -18.22 -0.28
N LEU A 127 -8.49 -17.97 -0.95
CA LEU A 127 -7.17 -18.03 -0.34
C LEU A 127 -7.02 -17.04 0.83
N ILE A 128 -7.47 -15.81 0.65
CA ILE A 128 -7.44 -14.78 1.70
C ILE A 128 -8.38 -15.15 2.85
N GLY A 129 -9.58 -15.64 2.54
CA GLY A 129 -10.58 -16.07 3.51
C GLY A 129 -10.06 -17.15 4.47
N ASP A 130 -9.35 -18.15 3.94
CA ASP A 130 -8.75 -19.22 4.75
C ASP A 130 -7.67 -18.70 5.71
N ALA A 131 -6.84 -17.76 5.27
CA ALA A 131 -5.81 -17.13 6.10
C ALA A 131 -6.40 -16.18 7.17
N LEU A 132 -7.52 -15.51 6.88
CA LEU A 132 -8.13 -14.52 7.76
C LEU A 132 -8.61 -15.10 9.09
N ALA A 133 -9.12 -16.35 9.09
CA ALA A 133 -9.68 -16.98 10.30
C ALA A 133 -8.67 -17.11 11.45
N ASP A 134 -7.37 -17.26 11.15
CA ASP A 134 -6.31 -17.36 12.16
C ASP A 134 -5.52 -16.05 12.35
N THR A 135 -5.94 -14.95 11.71
CA THR A 135 -5.21 -13.67 11.71
C THR A 135 -5.70 -12.71 12.81
N ASP A 136 -4.76 -12.02 13.47
CA ASP A 136 -5.06 -11.01 14.49
C ASP A 136 -5.03 -9.57 13.91
N ILE A 137 -4.11 -9.27 12.99
CA ILE A 137 -3.99 -7.97 12.30
C ILE A 137 -4.03 -8.18 10.78
N VAL A 138 -4.81 -7.38 10.07
CA VAL A 138 -4.77 -7.32 8.60
C VAL A 138 -4.44 -5.89 8.17
N ILE A 139 -3.48 -5.73 7.26
CA ILE A 139 -3.21 -4.44 6.60
C ILE A 139 -3.46 -4.62 5.11
N THR A 140 -4.34 -3.81 4.53
CA THR A 140 -4.63 -3.86 3.09
C THR A 140 -4.08 -2.65 2.38
N THR A 141 -3.39 -2.87 1.25
CA THR A 141 -2.73 -1.81 0.48
C THR A 141 -2.95 -1.97 -1.03
N ALA A 142 -3.90 -2.80 -1.46
CA ALA A 142 -4.11 -3.08 -2.87
C ALA A 142 -4.84 -1.91 -3.54
N GLN A 143 -4.18 -1.29 -4.52
CA GLN A 143 -4.74 -0.19 -5.30
C GLN A 143 -4.35 -0.35 -6.76
N ILE A 144 -5.31 -0.08 -7.65
CA ILE A 144 -5.09 -0.04 -9.09
C ILE A 144 -5.24 1.43 -9.54
N PRO A 145 -4.21 2.05 -10.13
CA PRO A 145 -4.28 3.44 -10.56
C PRO A 145 -5.48 3.73 -11.46
N GLY A 146 -6.26 4.74 -11.12
CA GLY A 146 -7.43 5.19 -11.90
C GLY A 146 -8.67 4.31 -11.76
N ARG A 147 -8.69 3.37 -10.81
CA ARG A 147 -9.85 2.51 -10.51
C ARG A 147 -10.16 2.49 -9.02
N GLU A 148 -11.34 1.99 -8.70
CA GLU A 148 -11.69 1.64 -7.32
C GLU A 148 -10.77 0.52 -6.82
N ALA A 149 -10.52 0.52 -5.51
CA ALA A 149 -9.78 -0.53 -4.85
C ALA A 149 -10.54 -1.86 -4.96
N PRO A 150 -9.87 -2.98 -5.26
CA PRO A 150 -10.52 -4.28 -5.29
C PRO A 150 -10.94 -4.68 -3.88
N VAL A 151 -12.14 -5.25 -3.74
CA VAL A 151 -12.59 -5.84 -2.48
C VAL A 151 -11.85 -7.16 -2.26
N LEU A 152 -11.03 -7.24 -1.21
CA LEU A 152 -10.26 -8.43 -0.84
C LEU A 152 -10.77 -9.10 0.44
N ILE A 153 -11.58 -8.38 1.22
CA ILE A 153 -12.13 -8.84 2.50
C ILE A 153 -13.63 -8.56 2.50
N THR A 154 -14.43 -9.61 2.33
CA THR A 154 -15.88 -9.51 2.42
C THR A 154 -16.35 -9.45 3.87
N GLU A 155 -17.56 -8.95 4.12
CA GLU A 155 -18.18 -8.97 5.45
C GLU A 155 -18.26 -10.40 6.01
N ASP A 156 -18.53 -11.39 5.16
CA ASP A 156 -18.58 -12.79 5.59
C ASP A 156 -17.21 -13.31 6.05
N MET A 157 -16.12 -12.87 5.42
CA MET A 157 -14.77 -13.16 5.92
C MET A 157 -14.47 -12.44 7.24
N VAL A 158 -14.94 -11.20 7.42
CA VAL A 158 -14.77 -10.49 8.71
C VAL A 158 -15.42 -11.27 9.86
N LYS A 159 -16.56 -11.93 9.62
CA LYS A 159 -17.24 -12.77 10.63
C LYS A 159 -16.44 -14.01 11.05
N THR A 160 -15.49 -14.49 10.24
CA THR A 160 -14.65 -15.65 10.59
C THR A 160 -13.44 -15.27 11.42
N MET A 161 -13.09 -13.98 11.46
CA MET A 161 -11.97 -13.47 12.24
C MET A 161 -12.21 -13.60 13.74
N LYS A 162 -11.10 -13.61 14.49
CA LYS A 162 -11.13 -13.63 15.95
C LYS A 162 -11.70 -12.32 16.50
N TYR A 163 -12.45 -12.42 17.59
CA TYR A 163 -12.89 -11.25 18.34
C TYR A 163 -11.67 -10.45 18.84
N GLY A 164 -11.68 -9.14 18.61
CA GLY A 164 -10.59 -8.23 18.94
C GLY A 164 -9.55 -8.06 17.83
N SER A 165 -9.66 -8.78 16.71
CA SER A 165 -8.81 -8.56 15.54
C SER A 165 -8.97 -7.14 14.97
N VAL A 166 -7.97 -6.71 14.21
CA VAL A 166 -7.90 -5.36 13.65
C VAL A 166 -7.59 -5.41 12.16
N ILE A 167 -8.38 -4.70 11.35
CA ILE A 167 -8.11 -4.45 9.93
C ILE A 167 -7.74 -2.97 9.79
N VAL A 168 -6.64 -2.67 9.07
CA VAL A 168 -6.29 -1.29 8.67
C VAL A 168 -6.27 -1.23 7.15
N ASP A 169 -7.21 -0.47 6.59
CA ASP A 169 -7.43 -0.37 5.16
C ASP A 169 -6.85 0.93 4.58
N LEU A 170 -5.68 0.82 3.96
CA LEU A 170 -4.99 1.95 3.34
C LEU A 170 -5.59 2.34 1.99
N ALA A 171 -6.54 1.56 1.47
CA ALA A 171 -7.25 1.85 0.23
C ALA A 171 -8.67 2.39 0.46
N SER A 172 -9.06 2.64 1.71
CA SER A 172 -10.40 3.12 2.10
C SER A 172 -10.83 4.42 1.39
N GLU A 173 -9.91 5.33 1.06
CA GLU A 173 -10.22 6.56 0.31
C GLU A 173 -10.56 6.31 -1.16
N SER A 174 -10.18 5.15 -1.70
CA SER A 174 -10.42 4.73 -3.10
C SER A 174 -11.45 3.60 -3.21
N GLY A 175 -12.32 3.43 -2.21
CA GLY A 175 -13.35 2.38 -2.16
C GLY A 175 -13.12 1.34 -1.05
N GLY A 176 -11.87 1.11 -0.66
CA GLY A 176 -11.49 0.13 0.37
C GLY A 176 -11.27 -1.28 -0.16
N ASN A 177 -10.35 -2.01 0.46
CA ASN A 177 -10.20 -3.45 0.23
C ASN A 177 -11.09 -4.29 1.16
N CYS A 178 -11.69 -3.69 2.18
CA CYS A 178 -12.69 -4.36 3.02
C CYS A 178 -14.07 -3.73 2.82
N GLU A 179 -15.10 -4.56 2.61
CA GLU A 179 -16.48 -4.09 2.36
C GLU A 179 -17.04 -3.20 3.48
N LEU A 180 -16.53 -3.39 4.71
CA LEU A 180 -16.97 -2.66 5.89
C LEU A 180 -16.14 -1.40 6.16
N SER A 181 -15.09 -1.14 5.36
CA SER A 181 -14.26 0.05 5.51
C SER A 181 -15.04 1.31 5.21
N LYS A 182 -14.75 2.35 6.00
CA LYS A 182 -15.24 3.71 5.77
C LYS A 182 -14.08 4.67 5.89
N ALA A 183 -13.86 5.47 4.84
CA ALA A 183 -12.78 6.44 4.80
C ALA A 183 -12.90 7.44 5.97
N GLY A 184 -11.81 7.60 6.72
CA GLY A 184 -11.72 8.47 7.89
C GLY A 184 -12.34 7.90 9.18
N GLU A 185 -12.94 6.71 9.16
CA GLU A 185 -13.67 6.15 10.31
C GLU A 185 -13.03 4.86 10.87
N THR A 186 -13.40 4.54 12.11
CA THR A 186 -13.17 3.22 12.70
C THR A 186 -14.52 2.56 12.93
N VAL A 187 -14.75 1.46 12.21
CA VAL A 187 -15.97 0.65 12.29
C VAL A 187 -15.71 -0.54 13.22
N LEU A 188 -16.61 -0.78 14.17
CA LEU A 188 -16.62 -2.02 14.96
C LEU A 188 -17.72 -2.91 14.42
N ALA A 189 -17.36 -4.04 13.83
CA ALA A 189 -18.31 -5.02 13.29
C ALA A 189 -17.85 -6.43 13.63
N HIS A 190 -18.78 -7.29 14.04
CA HIS A 190 -18.50 -8.70 14.35
C HIS A 190 -17.37 -8.93 15.39
N GLY A 191 -17.11 -7.92 16.24
CA GLY A 191 -16.01 -7.95 17.21
C GLY A 191 -14.64 -7.58 16.63
N VAL A 192 -14.55 -7.21 15.35
CA VAL A 192 -13.35 -6.75 14.65
C VAL A 192 -13.38 -5.23 14.50
N GLN A 193 -12.24 -4.58 14.73
CA GLN A 193 -12.08 -3.15 14.47
C GLN A 193 -11.55 -2.96 13.04
N ILE A 194 -12.31 -2.27 12.19
CA ILE A 194 -11.93 -1.92 10.81
C ILE A 194 -11.62 -0.44 10.74
N LEU A 195 -10.37 -0.10 10.51
CA LEU A 195 -9.86 1.27 10.49
C LEU A 195 -9.63 1.67 9.04
N GLY A 196 -10.30 2.73 8.57
CA GLY A 196 -10.04 3.35 7.27
C GLY A 196 -9.30 4.68 7.41
N PRO A 197 -8.02 4.71 7.82
CA PRO A 197 -7.35 5.97 8.10
C PRO A 197 -7.07 6.77 6.81
N SER A 198 -7.43 8.04 6.82
CA SER A 198 -7.07 9.01 5.78
C SER A 198 -5.71 9.64 6.06
N ASN A 199 -4.92 9.89 5.01
CA ASN A 199 -3.73 10.75 5.06
C ASN A 199 -2.75 10.44 6.23
N LEU A 200 -2.46 9.14 6.44
CA LEU A 200 -1.54 8.67 7.49
C LEU A 200 -0.19 9.39 7.57
N PRO A 201 0.44 9.83 6.44
CA PRO A 201 1.72 10.54 6.53
C PRO A 201 1.69 11.80 7.39
N THR A 202 0.55 12.46 7.56
CA THR A 202 0.43 13.63 8.45
C THR A 202 0.66 13.32 9.93
N SER A 203 0.50 12.06 10.32
CA SER A 203 0.74 11.61 11.70
C SER A 203 2.22 11.38 12.04
N ILE A 204 3.12 11.43 11.05
CA ILE A 204 4.59 11.36 11.22
C ILE A 204 5.23 12.57 10.51
N PRO A 205 4.84 13.81 10.88
CA PRO A 205 5.10 14.99 10.06
C PRO A 205 6.60 15.27 9.86
N VAL A 206 7.44 14.96 10.85
CA VAL A 206 8.90 15.21 10.77
C VAL A 206 9.52 14.48 9.58
N HIS A 207 9.38 13.15 9.52
CA HIS A 207 10.00 12.36 8.44
C HIS A 207 9.22 12.48 7.13
N SER A 208 7.89 12.60 7.17
CA SER A 208 7.08 12.83 5.96
C SER A 208 7.50 14.11 5.25
N SER A 209 7.64 15.22 5.98
CA SER A 209 8.09 16.50 5.42
C SER A 209 9.55 16.47 4.97
N GLN A 210 10.45 15.80 5.71
CA GLN A 210 11.85 15.66 5.30
C GLN A 210 11.98 14.89 3.97
N MET A 211 11.31 13.74 3.85
CA MET A 211 11.34 12.94 2.63
C MET A 211 10.69 13.70 1.46
N TYR A 212 9.51 14.29 1.68
CA TYR A 212 8.82 15.04 0.63
C TYR A 212 9.62 16.25 0.14
N SER A 213 10.24 16.99 1.06
CA SER A 213 11.15 18.09 0.72
C SER A 213 12.33 17.60 -0.12
N LYS A 214 12.93 16.45 0.24
CA LYS A 214 14.00 15.84 -0.56
C LYS A 214 13.53 15.46 -1.95
N ASN A 215 12.34 14.87 -2.09
CA ASN A 215 11.78 14.52 -3.38
C ASN A 215 11.59 15.76 -4.27
N ILE A 216 11.05 16.85 -3.70
CA ILE A 216 10.88 18.13 -4.39
C ILE A 216 12.22 18.69 -4.85
N VAL A 217 13.20 18.77 -3.95
CA VAL A 217 14.53 19.31 -4.28
C VAL A 217 15.16 18.49 -5.40
N THR A 218 15.07 17.17 -5.34
CA THR A 218 15.63 16.30 -6.39
C THR A 218 14.90 16.45 -7.72
N LEU A 219 13.58 16.64 -7.73
CA LEU A 219 12.84 16.93 -8.97
C LEU A 219 13.22 18.31 -9.52
N ILE A 220 13.31 19.34 -8.67
CA ILE A 220 13.70 20.70 -9.08
C ILE A 220 15.10 20.69 -9.69
N SER A 221 16.03 19.87 -9.19
CA SER A 221 17.37 19.75 -9.78
C SER A 221 17.35 19.28 -11.25
N GLU A 222 16.32 18.55 -11.70
CA GLU A 222 16.16 18.19 -13.12
C GLU A 222 15.73 19.37 -14.00
N PHE A 223 15.24 20.47 -13.38
CA PHE A 223 14.80 21.68 -14.08
C PHE A 223 15.89 22.74 -14.14
N LEU A 224 17.08 22.51 -13.57
CA LEU A 224 18.13 23.51 -13.47
C LEU A 224 19.30 23.14 -14.40
N GLY A 225 19.82 24.13 -15.12
CA GLY A 225 21.09 24.03 -15.83
C GLY A 225 22.29 24.04 -14.88
N ASP A 226 23.48 23.78 -15.42
CA ASP A 226 24.75 23.81 -14.64
C ASP A 226 25.05 25.19 -14.01
N ASP A 227 24.47 26.25 -14.56
CA ASP A 227 24.56 27.63 -14.08
C ASP A 227 23.52 27.96 -12.99
N GLY A 228 22.61 27.02 -12.68
CA GLY A 228 21.53 27.21 -11.72
C GLY A 228 20.31 27.94 -12.28
N GLU A 229 20.30 28.26 -13.57
CA GLU A 229 19.14 28.86 -14.23
C GLU A 229 18.10 27.80 -14.59
N LEU A 230 16.84 28.22 -14.71
CA LEU A 230 15.75 27.32 -15.05
C LEU A 230 15.86 26.87 -16.51
N GLN A 231 16.06 25.57 -16.72
CA GLN A 231 16.10 24.91 -18.02
C GLN A 231 15.09 23.76 -18.06
N LEU A 232 13.92 24.04 -18.65
CA LEU A 232 12.86 23.05 -18.82
C LEU A 232 13.08 22.27 -20.11
N ASP A 233 13.83 21.17 -20.04
CA ASP A 233 13.96 20.22 -21.14
C ASP A 233 12.76 19.25 -21.13
N PHE A 234 11.78 19.43 -22.03
CA PHE A 234 10.62 18.55 -22.10
C PHE A 234 10.87 17.21 -22.81
N GLU A 235 12.04 17.04 -23.44
CA GLU A 235 12.46 15.75 -23.99
C GLU A 235 13.11 14.86 -22.92
N ASN A 236 13.45 15.43 -21.75
CA ASN A 236 13.92 14.67 -20.59
C ASN A 236 12.83 13.72 -20.10
N ASP A 237 13.20 12.44 -19.91
CA ASP A 237 12.29 11.34 -19.57
C ASP A 237 11.66 11.43 -18.16
N VAL A 238 12.03 12.44 -17.36
CA VAL A 238 11.39 12.83 -16.08
C VAL A 238 10.58 14.11 -16.26
N VAL A 239 11.21 15.18 -16.76
CA VAL A 239 10.61 16.52 -16.82
C VAL A 239 9.39 16.52 -17.73
N GLY A 240 9.48 15.93 -18.93
CA GLY A 240 8.38 15.83 -19.87
C GLY A 240 7.17 15.11 -19.27
N PRO A 241 7.31 13.83 -18.88
CA PRO A 241 6.21 13.05 -18.30
C PRO A 241 5.63 13.65 -17.00
N SER A 242 6.45 14.33 -16.19
CA SER A 242 5.98 14.96 -14.94
C SER A 242 5.22 16.27 -15.17
N THR A 243 5.36 16.91 -16.33
CA THR A 243 4.78 18.23 -16.62
C THR A 243 3.35 18.12 -17.14
N VAL A 244 2.36 18.46 -16.31
CA VAL A 244 0.94 18.49 -16.71
C VAL A 244 0.67 19.61 -17.71
N THR A 245 1.15 20.83 -17.43
CA THR A 245 0.91 22.01 -18.25
C THR A 245 2.13 22.92 -18.29
N HIS A 246 2.30 23.63 -19.40
CA HIS A 246 3.27 24.70 -19.54
C HIS A 246 2.77 25.72 -20.58
N GLY A 247 2.98 27.01 -20.32
CA GLY A 247 2.57 28.07 -21.26
C GLY A 247 1.06 28.16 -21.51
N GLY A 248 0.22 27.63 -20.61
CA GLY A 248 -1.23 27.58 -20.77
C GLY A 248 -1.75 26.37 -21.57
N GLU A 249 -0.86 25.49 -22.04
CA GLU A 249 -1.23 24.27 -22.77
C GLU A 249 -1.03 23.03 -21.90
N VAL A 250 -1.91 22.04 -22.05
CA VAL A 250 -1.75 20.71 -21.43
C VAL A 250 -0.70 19.94 -22.23
N ARG A 251 0.32 19.39 -21.55
CA ARG A 251 1.43 18.65 -22.17
C ARG A 251 1.41 17.16 -21.89
N ASN A 252 0.95 16.75 -20.72
CA ASN A 252 0.95 15.34 -20.35
C ASN A 252 -0.11 14.56 -21.14
N GLU A 253 0.33 13.55 -21.90
CA GLU A 253 -0.52 12.74 -22.78
C GLU A 253 -1.66 12.02 -22.03
N ARG A 254 -1.40 11.54 -20.81
CA ARG A 254 -2.42 10.87 -19.99
C ARG A 254 -3.52 11.84 -19.57
N VAL A 255 -3.14 13.06 -19.20
CA VAL A 255 -4.10 14.12 -18.85
C VAL A 255 -4.89 14.56 -20.08
N GLN A 256 -4.24 14.75 -21.22
CA GLN A 256 -4.93 15.06 -22.48
C GLN A 256 -5.97 13.98 -22.84
N SER A 257 -5.58 12.71 -22.73
CA SER A 257 -6.47 11.57 -23.01
C SER A 257 -7.65 11.54 -22.05
N ALA A 258 -7.42 11.74 -20.75
CA ALA A 258 -8.48 11.76 -19.73
C ALA A 258 -9.47 12.93 -19.91
N MET A 259 -8.98 14.09 -20.36
CA MET A 259 -9.83 15.25 -20.66
C MET A 259 -10.73 14.99 -21.88
N GLN A 260 -10.23 14.29 -22.89
CA GLN A 260 -11.01 13.92 -24.08
C GLN A 260 -12.07 12.86 -23.74
N SER A 261 -11.76 11.88 -22.88
CA SER A 261 -12.73 10.85 -22.48
C SER A 261 -13.88 11.38 -21.63
N ASN A 262 -13.67 12.46 -20.87
CA ASN A 262 -14.73 13.13 -20.09
C ASN A 262 -15.54 14.17 -20.88
N SER A 263 -15.25 14.34 -22.18
CA SER A 263 -15.94 15.29 -23.07
C SER A 263 -17.03 14.64 -23.94
N LEU A 264 -17.44 13.40 -23.60
CA LEU A 264 -18.55 12.63 -24.20
C LEU A 264 -19.61 12.33 -23.15
#